data_AF-K1TZR9-F1
#
_entry.id   AF-K1TZR9-F1
#
_cell.length_a   1.000
_cell.length_b   1.000
_cell.length_c   1.000
_cell.angle_alpha   90.00
_cell.angle_beta   90.00
_cell.angle_gamma   90.00
#
_symmetry.space_group_name_H-M   'P 1'
#
loop_
_entity.id
_entity.type
_entity.pdbx_description
1 polymer ?
#
loop_
_entity_poly.entity_id
_entity_poly.type
_entity_poly.pdbx_seq_one_letter_code
_entity_poly.pdbx_strand_id
1 'polypeptide(L)' 'MDAVVSGMFRLSRTSAAAQIRAGAVHLNYTECLRPDAPVAPGDVLSLRGAGKGSVTEVGGMSRKGRQFVTAELWQ' A
#
# COMPACT_ATOMS: atom_id res chain seq x y z
N MET A 1 -3.71 -2.78 -3.65
CA MET A 1 -3.18 -1.93 -2.55
C MET A 1 -2.67 -2.73 -1.35
N ASP A 2 -3.40 -3.73 -0.87
CA ASP A 2 -3.03 -4.58 0.28
C ASP A 2 -1.60 -5.17 0.23
N ALA A 3 -1.14 -5.61 -0.93
CA ALA A 3 0.21 -6.12 -1.12
C ALA A 3 1.30 -5.05 -0.89
N VAL A 4 1.03 -3.80 -1.30
CA VAL A 4 1.95 -2.66 -1.11
C VAL A 4 2.02 -2.31 0.36
N VAL A 5 0.87 -2.19 1.03
CA VAL A 5 0.79 -1.92 2.48
C VAL A 5 1.47 -3.04 3.28
N SER A 6 1.25 -4.30 2.91
CA SER A 6 1.89 -5.47 3.52
C SER A 6 3.42 -5.40 3.39
N GLY A 7 3.94 -5.06 2.21
CA GLY A 7 5.38 -4.93 1.98
C GLY A 7 5.99 -3.73 2.71
N MET A 8 5.34 -2.56 2.66
CA MET A 8 5.81 -1.33 3.30
C MET A 8 5.83 -1.47 4.82
N PHE A 9 4.72 -1.87 5.44
CA PHE A 9 4.57 -1.88 6.89
C PHE A 9 4.95 -3.23 7.53
N ARG A 10 5.53 -4.16 6.76
CA ARG A 10 5.88 -5.52 7.23
C ARG A 10 4.71 -6.26 7.89
N LEU A 11 3.50 -6.04 7.37
CA LEU A 11 2.26 -6.68 7.86
C LEU A 11 1.92 -7.88 6.97
N SER A 12 1.13 -8.82 7.51
CA SER A 12 0.53 -9.87 6.67
C SER A 12 -0.49 -9.27 5.70
N ARG A 13 -0.70 -9.88 4.53
CA ARG A 13 -1.73 -9.44 3.57
C ARG A 13 -3.12 -9.36 4.19
N THR A 14 -3.47 -10.30 5.06
CA THR A 14 -4.77 -10.31 5.76
C THR A 14 -4.90 -9.12 6.71
N SER A 15 -3.85 -8.81 7.47
CA SER A 15 -3.84 -7.64 8.38
C SER A 15 -3.88 -6.34 7.59
N ALA A 16 -3.09 -6.21 6.52
CA ALA A 16 -3.12 -5.06 5.63
C ALA A 16 -4.53 -4.85 5.04
N ALA A 17 -5.16 -5.90 4.52
CA ALA A 17 -6.52 -5.82 4.00
C ALA A 17 -7.57 -5.48 5.07
N ALA A 18 -7.39 -5.95 6.31
CA ALA A 18 -8.26 -5.59 7.43
C ALA A 18 -8.11 -4.10 7.80
N GLN A 19 -6.88 -3.60 7.90
CA GLN A 19 -6.59 -2.18 8.18
C GLN A 19 -7.15 -1.25 7.10
N ILE A 20 -7.01 -1.66 5.84
CA ILE A 20 -7.59 -0.95 4.70
C ILE A 20 -9.11 -0.87 4.84
N ARG A 21 -9.79 -2.02 5.05
CA ARG A 21 -11.25 -2.05 5.24
C ARG A 21 -11.72 -1.31 6.50
N ALA A 22 -10.86 -1.22 7.50
CA ALA A 22 -11.12 -0.48 8.73
C ALA A 22 -10.89 1.03 8.60
N GLY A 23 -10.45 1.53 7.43
CA GLY A 23 -10.22 2.96 7.23
C GLY A 23 -8.89 3.47 7.79
N ALA A 24 -7.99 2.57 8.20
CA ALA A 24 -6.71 2.96 8.77
C ALA A 24 -5.70 3.40 7.70
N VAL A 25 -5.93 3.04 6.42
CA VAL A 25 -5.04 3.37 5.30
C VAL A 25 -5.60 4.52 4.47
N HIS A 26 -4.77 5.55 4.27
CA HIS A 26 -5.05 6.68 3.42
C HIS A 26 -4.18 6.61 2.16
N LEU A 27 -4.80 6.75 1.00
CA LEU A 27 -4.16 6.88 -0.30
C LEU A 27 -4.36 8.31 -0.78
N ASN A 28 -3.28 9.04 -1.06
CA ASN A 28 -3.32 10.45 -1.48
C ASN A 28 -4.19 11.30 -0.55
N TYR A 29 -3.97 11.18 0.77
CA TYR A 29 -4.74 11.89 1.81
C TYR A 29 -6.24 11.56 1.85
N THR A 30 -6.66 10.52 1.12
CA THR A 30 -8.05 10.06 1.06
C THR A 30 -8.14 8.68 1.68
N GLU A 31 -9.09 8.48 2.58
CA GLU A 31 -9.34 7.16 3.17
C GLU A 31 -9.74 6.16 2.07
N CYS A 32 -9.03 5.03 2.00
CA CYS A 32 -9.32 4.01 1.01
C CYS A 32 -9.75 2.73 1.70
N LEU A 33 -11.01 2.35 1.51
CA LEU A 33 -11.60 1.12 2.08
C LEU A 33 -11.43 -0.11 1.18
N ARG A 34 -10.83 0.08 0.00
CA ARG A 34 -10.73 -0.92 -1.07
C ARG A 34 -9.31 -1.51 -1.14
N PRO A 35 -9.07 -2.73 -0.63
CA PRO A 35 -7.73 -3.35 -0.67
C PRO A 35 -7.26 -3.67 -2.10
N ASP A 36 -8.21 -3.80 -3.02
CA ASP A 36 -8.02 -3.98 -4.46
C ASP A 36 -7.78 -2.67 -5.21
N ALA A 37 -7.71 -1.51 -4.53
CA ALA A 37 -7.47 -0.24 -5.19
C ALA A 37 -6.14 -0.29 -5.98
N PRO A 38 -6.15 0.23 -7.23
CA PRO A 38 -4.94 0.41 -8.00
C PRO A 38 -4.07 1.46 -7.31
N VAL A 39 -2.76 1.26 -7.36
CA VAL A 39 -1.76 2.17 -6.80
C VAL A 39 -0.79 2.52 -7.90
N ALA A 40 -0.50 3.81 -8.05
CA ALA A 40 0.39 4.34 -9.07
C ALA A 40 1.71 4.86 -8.46
N PRO A 41 2.79 4.93 -9.25
CA PRO A 41 3.99 5.66 -8.85
C PRO A 41 3.64 7.12 -8.55
N GLY A 42 4.18 7.66 -7.45
CA GLY A 42 3.86 8.99 -6.93
C GLY A 42 2.74 9.01 -5.90
N ASP A 43 1.97 7.92 -5.75
CA ASP A 43 0.91 7.87 -4.74
C ASP A 43 1.46 7.83 -3.32
N VAL A 44 0.81 8.55 -2.42
CA VAL A 44 1.18 8.64 -1.01
C VAL A 44 0.28 7.75 -0.18
N LEU A 45 0.86 6.81 0.57
CA LEU A 45 0.17 5.88 1.45
C LEU A 45 0.47 6.21 2.92
N SER A 46 -0.55 6.29 3.76
CA SER A 46 -0.35 6.44 5.21
C SER A 46 -1.19 5.45 5.98
N LEU A 47 -0.56 4.72 6.90
CA LEU A 47 -1.23 3.80 7.80
C LEU A 47 -1.25 4.40 9.21
N ARG A 48 -2.46 4.57 9.74
CA ARG A 48 -2.67 5.08 11.08
C ARG A 48 -1.96 4.19 12.11
N GLY A 49 -1.05 4.77 12.88
CA GLY A 49 -0.28 4.09 13.92
C GLY A 49 0.97 3.34 13.44
N ALA A 50 1.23 3.28 12.14
CA ALA A 50 2.43 2.61 11.60
C ALA A 50 3.33 3.54 10.77
N GLY A 51 2.80 4.67 10.27
CA GLY A 51 3.58 5.71 9.61
C GLY A 51 3.03 6.12 8.24
N LYS A 52 3.90 6.72 7.44
CA LYS A 52 3.58 7.20 6.10
C LYS A 52 4.68 6.78 5.13
N GLY A 53 4.33 6.60 3.88
CA GLY A 53 5.29 6.42 2.81
C GLY A 53 4.70 6.83 1.47
N SER A 54 5.52 6.78 0.45
CA SER A 54 5.13 7.08 -0.92
C SER A 54 5.58 5.96 -1.85
N VAL A 55 4.75 5.64 -2.83
CA VAL A 55 5.09 4.71 -3.89
C VAL A 55 6.02 5.44 -4.84
N THR A 56 7.27 5.01 -4.92
CA THR A 56 8.25 5.63 -5.81
C THR A 56 8.19 5.01 -7.20
N GLU A 57 7.93 3.70 -7.29
CA GLU A 57 7.89 3.00 -8.56
C GLU A 57 6.93 1.81 -8.50
N VAL A 58 6.16 1.61 -9.57
CA VAL A 58 5.36 0.40 -9.79
C VAL A 58 6.00 -0.29 -10.99
N GLY A 59 6.85 -1.27 -10.70
CA GLY A 59 7.54 -2.06 -11.71
C GLY A 59 6.62 -3.01 -12.46
N GLY A 60 7.22 -3.78 -13.37
CA GLY A 60 6.51 -4.75 -14.18
C GLY A 60 5.85 -5.87 -13.38
N MET A 61 4.88 -6.56 -13.99
CA MET A 61 4.33 -7.79 -13.44
C MET A 61 5.28 -8.96 -13.73
N SER A 62 5.56 -9.77 -12.72
CA SER A 62 6.22 -11.07 -12.91
C SER A 62 5.37 -11.98 -13.81
N ARG A 63 6.01 -13.01 -14.40
CA ARG A 63 5.35 -14.06 -15.19
C ARG A 63 4.18 -14.79 -14.49
N LYS A 64 4.05 -14.68 -13.17
CA LYS A 64 2.93 -15.24 -12.39
C LYS A 64 1.93 -14.17 -11.90
N GLY A 65 1.91 -12.99 -12.51
CA GLY A 65 0.97 -11.91 -12.19
C GLY A 65 1.27 -11.17 -10.87
N ARG A 66 2.49 -11.28 -10.33
CA ARG A 66 2.90 -10.48 -9.15
C ARG A 66 3.43 -9.13 -9.62
N GLN A 67 2.79 -8.04 -9.22
CA GLN A 67 3.28 -6.69 -9.49
C GLN A 67 4.41 -6.32 -8.52
N PHE A 68 5.55 -5.88 -9.05
CA PHE A 68 6.64 -5.34 -8.24
C PHE A 68 6.34 -3.87 -7.93
N VAL A 69 6.48 -3.47 -6.67
CA VAL A 69 6.25 -2.10 -6.24
C VAL A 69 7.37 -1.70 -5.31
N THR A 70 8.00 -0.56 -5.61
CA THR A 70 8.97 0.13 -4.77
C THR A 70 8.25 1.27 -4.08
N ALA A 71 8.38 1.33 -2.77
CA ALA A 71 7.81 2.41 -1.97
C ALA A 71 8.79 2.77 -0.86
N GLU A 72 8.85 4.06 -0.56
CA GLU A 72 9.72 4.63 0.45
C GLU A 72 8.89 5.00 1.68
N LEU A 73 9.33 4.58 2.86
CA LEU A 73 8.75 5.00 4.12
C LEU A 73 9.35 6.35 4.52
N TRP A 74 8.49 7.30 4.85
CA TRP A 74 8.90 8.56 5.44
C TRP A 74 8.89 8.35 6.96
N GLN A 75 10.06 8.05 7.52
CA GLN A 75 10.30 7.98 8.97
C GLN A 75 10.75 9.35 9.51
#